data_AF-A0A9X2G4S5-F1
#
_entry.id   AF-A0A9X2G4S5-F1
#
_cell.length_a   1.000
_cell.length_b   1.000
_cell.length_c   1.000
_cell.angle_alpha   90.00
_cell.angle_beta   90.00
_cell.angle_gamma   90.00
#
_symmetry.space_group_name_H-M   'P 1'
#
loop_
_entity.id
_entity.type
_entity.pdbx_description
1 polymer ?
#
loop_
_entity_poly.entity_id
_entity_poly.type
_entity_poly.pdbx_seq_one_letter_code
_entity_poly.pdbx_strand_id
1 'polypeptide(L)'
;MSDIDGTTIRVGGDLAAAGSWLNQRADICSEELARLRGQLAPLQESWTESQAAEYYQALQQQWNVAADGLFGPEGVLGQIAQAMNVNWGNYSEAEWANTRSWQH
;
A
#
# COMPACT_ATOMS: atom_id res chain seq x y z
N MET A 1 5.52 -7.97 -36.08
CA MET A 1 6.40 -8.10 -34.90
C MET A 1 6.86 -6.69 -34.61
N SER A 2 6.27 -6.08 -33.59
CA SER A 2 6.56 -4.70 -33.22
C SER A 2 7.95 -4.66 -32.61
N ASP A 3 8.77 -3.76 -33.15
CA ASP A 3 10.17 -3.55 -32.86
C ASP A 3 10.31 -3.04 -31.41
N ILE A 4 10.68 -3.93 -30.49
CA ILE A 4 10.88 -3.61 -29.06
C ILE A 4 12.18 -2.78 -28.89
N ASP A 5 13.08 -2.85 -29.87
CA ASP A 5 14.41 -2.23 -29.85
C ASP A 5 14.36 -0.69 -30.03
N GLY A 6 13.22 -0.13 -30.47
CA GLY A 6 13.05 1.31 -30.70
C GLY A 6 12.23 2.06 -29.66
N THR A 7 11.61 1.36 -28.71
CA THR A 7 10.81 2.00 -27.65
C THR A 7 11.70 2.39 -26.49
N THR A 8 11.96 3.69 -26.31
CA THR A 8 12.44 4.22 -25.02
C THR A 8 11.51 3.67 -23.94
N ILE A 9 12.04 2.90 -22.99
CA ILE A 9 11.27 2.49 -21.82
C ILE A 9 11.18 3.75 -20.97
N ARG A 10 10.26 4.63 -21.35
CA ARG A 10 9.97 5.85 -20.61
C ARG A 10 9.26 5.41 -19.34
N VAL A 11 10.06 4.99 -18.35
CA VAL A 11 9.59 4.87 -16.98
C VAL A 11 9.25 6.28 -16.56
N GLY A 12 7.96 6.61 -16.65
CA GLY A 12 7.47 7.90 -16.20
C GLY A 12 7.94 8.10 -14.76
N GLY A 13 8.40 9.32 -14.43
CA GLY A 13 8.75 9.68 -13.05
C GLY A 13 7.64 9.35 -12.05
N ASP A 14 6.41 9.19 -12.53
CA ASP A 14 5.24 8.68 -11.83
C ASP A 14 5.49 7.34 -11.12
N LEU A 15 6.28 6.42 -11.70
CA LEU A 15 6.60 5.12 -11.07
C LEU A 15 7.56 5.26 -9.87
N ALA A 16 8.46 6.26 -9.91
CA ALA A 16 9.34 6.57 -8.79
C ALA A 16 8.56 7.14 -7.60
N ALA A 17 7.53 7.94 -7.88
CA ALA A 17 6.66 8.53 -6.86
C ALA A 17 5.54 7.58 -6.41
N ALA A 18 5.17 6.58 -7.22
CA ALA A 18 4.03 5.71 -6.97
C ALA A 18 4.14 4.92 -5.66
N GLY A 19 5.31 4.35 -5.34
CA GLY A 19 5.52 3.63 -4.10
C GLY A 19 5.35 4.52 -2.86
N SER A 20 5.96 5.71 -2.87
CA SER A 20 5.82 6.69 -1.79
C SER A 20 4.39 7.22 -1.67
N TRP A 21 3.73 7.48 -2.80
CA TRP A 21 2.34 7.95 -2.83
C TRP A 21 1.39 6.89 -2.27
N LEU A 22 1.57 5.62 -2.67
CA LEU A 22 0.75 4.51 -2.18
C LEU A 22 0.89 4.33 -0.67
N ASN A 23 2.13 4.35 -0.14
CA ASN A 23 2.39 4.29 1.30
C ASN A 23 1.73 5.46 2.03
N GLN A 24 1.85 6.68 1.51
CA GLN A 24 1.21 7.84 2.13
C GLN A 24 -0.33 7.72 2.15
N ARG A 25 -0.94 7.17 1.10
CA ARG A 25 -2.39 6.90 1.07
C ARG A 25 -2.78 5.80 2.06
N ALA A 26 -1.95 4.76 2.19
CA ALA A 26 -2.12 3.69 3.15
C ALA A 26 -2.10 4.23 4.60
N ASP A 27 -1.13 5.10 4.93
CA ASP A 27 -1.01 5.74 6.24
C ASP A 27 -2.26 6.58 6.57
N ILE A 28 -2.70 7.42 5.63
CA ILE A 28 -3.92 8.25 5.81
C ILE A 28 -5.14 7.37 6.09
N CYS A 29 -5.33 6.30 5.32
CA CYS A 29 -6.45 5.38 5.54
C CYS A 29 -6.35 4.67 6.90
N SER A 30 -5.16 4.26 7.31
CA SER A 30 -4.91 3.63 8.62
C SER A 30 -5.26 4.57 9.78
N GLU A 31 -4.86 5.85 9.68
CA GLU A 31 -5.19 6.88 10.65
C GLU A 31 -6.70 7.16 10.73
N GLU A 32 -7.39 7.25 9.59
CA GLU A 32 -8.85 7.45 9.53
C GLU A 32 -9.59 6.28 10.19
N LEU A 33 -9.16 5.04 9.93
CA LEU A 33 -9.73 3.84 10.57
C LEU A 33 -9.45 3.81 12.07
N ALA A 34 -8.26 4.22 12.51
CA ALA A 34 -7.93 4.32 13.94
C ALA A 34 -8.79 5.37 14.64
N ARG A 35 -9.02 6.53 13.99
CA ARG A 35 -9.90 7.57 14.50
C ARG A 35 -11.34 7.09 14.62
N LEU A 36 -11.86 6.41 13.61
CA LEU A 36 -13.22 5.85 13.65
C LEU A 36 -13.38 4.84 14.78
N ARG A 37 -12.37 3.98 15.01
CA ARG A 37 -12.35 3.05 16.15
C ARG A 37 -12.41 3.78 17.49
N GLY A 38 -11.66 4.87 17.63
CA GLY A 38 -11.71 5.72 18.82
C GLY A 38 -13.09 6.34 19.06
N GLN A 39 -13.82 6.70 17.99
CA GLN A 39 -15.19 7.21 18.08
C GLN A 39 -16.21 6.13 18.46
N LEU A 40 -15.96 4.88 18.09
CA LEU A 40 -16.84 3.75 18.41
C LEU A 40 -16.60 3.19 19.82
N ALA A 41 -15.42 3.39 20.41
CA ALA A 41 -15.08 2.84 21.73
C ALA A 41 -16.08 3.20 22.85
N PRO A 42 -16.58 4.44 22.98
CA PRO A 42 -17.61 4.77 24.00
C PRO A 42 -18.94 4.05 23.76
N LEU A 43 -19.30 3.78 22.51
CA LEU A 43 -20.51 3.02 22.17
C LEU A 43 -20.35 1.55 22.57
N GLN A 44 -19.16 0.99 22.39
CA GLN A 44 -18.84 -0.37 22.85
C GLN A 44 -18.94 -0.51 24.38
N GLU A 45 -18.45 0.49 25.13
CA GLU A 45 -18.59 0.53 26.59
C GLU A 45 -20.06 0.54 27.03
N SER A 46 -20.94 1.20 26.26
CA SER A 46 -22.38 1.19 26.56
C SER A 46 -23.07 -0.16 26.34
N TRP A 47 -22.44 -1.06 25.57
CA TRP A 47 -23.01 -2.38 25.23
C TRP A 47 -22.44 -3.52 26.05
N THR A 48 -21.46 -3.26 26.93
CA THR A 48 -20.65 -4.28 27.60
C THR A 48 -21.47 -5.21 28.51
N GLU A 49 -22.65 -4.78 28.96
CA GLU A 49 -23.59 -5.60 29.75
C GLU A 49 -24.64 -6.36 28.91
N SER A 50 -24.53 -6.31 27.58
CA SER A 50 -25.51 -6.92 26.66
C SER A 50 -24.88 -8.02 25.80
N GLN A 51 -25.73 -8.94 25.34
CA GLN A 51 -25.34 -9.99 24.39
C GLN A 51 -24.87 -9.44 23.02
N ALA A 52 -25.15 -8.16 22.73
CA ALA A 52 -24.64 -7.47 21.54
C ALA A 52 -23.13 -7.17 21.64
N ALA A 53 -22.54 -7.21 22.84
CA ALA A 53 -21.10 -7.02 23.04
C ALA A 53 -20.26 -8.07 22.33
N GLU A 54 -20.63 -9.35 22.42
CA GLU A 54 -19.91 -10.46 21.79
C GLU A 54 -19.93 -10.34 20.26
N TYR A 55 -21.11 -10.03 19.70
CA TYR A 55 -21.26 -9.84 18.26
C TYR A 55 -20.43 -8.65 17.75
N TYR A 56 -20.46 -7.52 18.47
CA TYR A 56 -19.64 -6.37 18.13
C TYR A 56 -18.14 -6.67 18.24
N GLN A 57 -17.70 -7.36 19.29
CA GLN A 57 -16.30 -7.76 19.47
C GLN A 57 -15.80 -8.64 18.32
N ALA A 58 -16.64 -9.59 17.85
CA ALA A 58 -16.31 -10.42 16.70
C ALA A 58 -16.14 -9.58 15.41
N LEU A 59 -17.02 -8.59 15.18
CA LEU A 59 -16.89 -7.67 14.05
C LEU A 59 -15.65 -6.77 14.17
N GLN A 60 -15.37 -6.27 15.37
CA GLN A 60 -14.17 -5.46 15.65
C GLN A 60 -12.89 -6.26 15.42
N GLN A 61 -12.88 -7.55 15.75
CA GLN A 61 -11.74 -8.41 15.48
C GLN A 61 -11.57 -8.67 13.98
N GLN A 62 -12.66 -8.93 13.24
CA GLN A 62 -12.63 -9.06 11.77
C GLN A 62 -12.10 -7.79 11.10
N TRP A 63 -12.54 -6.61 11.56
CA TRP A 63 -11.98 -5.33 11.13
C TRP A 63 -10.47 -5.30 11.36
N ASN A 64 -10.02 -5.57 12.59
CA ASN A 64 -8.59 -5.48 12.92
C ASN A 64 -7.73 -6.38 12.02
N VAL A 65 -8.18 -7.61 11.75
CA VAL A 65 -7.50 -8.54 10.83
C VAL A 65 -7.45 -7.99 9.41
N ALA A 66 -8.57 -7.46 8.90
CA ALA A 66 -8.61 -6.89 7.55
C ALA A 66 -7.72 -5.64 7.42
N ALA A 67 -7.71 -4.77 8.44
CA ALA A 67 -6.86 -3.59 8.48
C ALA A 67 -5.38 -3.97 8.53
N ASP A 68 -5.00 -4.95 9.36
CA ASP A 68 -3.62 -5.43 9.43
C ASP A 68 -3.18 -6.10 8.11
N GLY A 69 -4.05 -6.88 7.47
CA GLY A 69 -3.76 -7.48 6.16
C GLY A 69 -3.58 -6.46 5.03
N LEU A 70 -4.18 -5.27 5.14
CA LEU A 70 -4.04 -4.20 4.14
C LEU A 70 -2.87 -3.27 4.45
N PHE A 71 -2.75 -2.84 5.71
CA PHE A 71 -1.90 -1.73 6.13
C PHE A 71 -0.80 -2.11 7.14
N GLY A 72 -0.81 -3.34 7.64
CA GLY A 72 0.17 -3.82 8.62
C GLY A 72 1.58 -3.96 8.03
N PRO A 73 2.57 -4.37 8.84
CA PRO A 73 3.97 -4.50 8.43
C PRO A 73 4.18 -5.41 7.21
N GLU A 74 3.33 -6.44 7.07
CA GLU A 74 3.30 -7.36 5.93
C GLU A 74 2.06 -7.15 5.04
N GLY A 75 1.40 -5.99 5.19
CA GLY A 75 0.18 -5.67 4.47
C GLY A 75 0.38 -5.58 2.96
N VAL A 76 -0.64 -5.97 2.21
CA VAL A 76 -0.58 -6.05 0.74
C VAL A 76 -0.19 -4.71 0.10
N LEU A 77 -0.61 -3.58 0.67
CA LEU A 77 -0.24 -2.26 0.13
C LEU A 77 1.26 -1.98 0.26
N GLY A 78 1.88 -2.34 1.39
CA GLY A 78 3.33 -2.21 1.56
C GLY A 78 4.11 -3.08 0.56
N GLN A 79 3.63 -4.30 0.30
CA GLN A 79 4.22 -5.18 -0.71
C GLN A 79 4.10 -4.62 -2.13
N ILE A 80 2.95 -4.03 -2.48
CA ILE A 80 2.75 -3.36 -3.77
C ILE A 80 3.70 -2.16 -3.91
N ALA A 81 3.82 -1.33 -2.87
CA ALA A 81 4.74 -0.19 -2.89
C ALA A 81 6.20 -0.63 -3.05
N GLN A 82 6.60 -1.72 -2.38
CA GLN A 82 7.94 -2.30 -2.55
C GLN A 82 8.16 -2.80 -3.99
N ALA A 83 7.19 -3.52 -4.57
CA ALA A 83 7.28 -3.98 -5.94
C ALA A 83 7.41 -2.83 -6.94
N MET A 84 6.68 -1.73 -6.72
CA MET A 84 6.80 -0.51 -7.54
C MET A 84 8.20 0.10 -7.46
N ASN A 85 8.79 0.19 -6.25
CA ASN A 85 10.14 0.71 -6.06
C ASN A 85 11.21 -0.18 -6.70
N VAL A 86 11.11 -1.51 -6.56
CA VAL A 86 12.04 -2.47 -7.17
C VAL A 86 11.97 -2.41 -8.70
N ASN A 87 10.76 -2.38 -9.26
CA ASN A 87 10.58 -2.25 -10.70
C ASN A 87 11.20 -0.96 -11.24
N TRP A 88 10.96 0.17 -10.56
CA TRP A 88 11.61 1.43 -10.93
C TRP A 88 13.14 1.33 -10.92
N GLY A 89 13.73 0.76 -9.87
CA GLY A 89 15.18 0.55 -9.78
C GLY A 89 15.73 -0.25 -10.95
N ASN A 90 15.15 -1.42 -11.22
CA ASN A 90 15.56 -2.30 -12.32
C ASN A 90 15.50 -1.60 -13.68
N TYR A 91 14.42 -0.85 -13.95
CA TYR A 91 14.30 -0.14 -15.22
C TYR A 91 15.25 1.06 -15.32
N SER A 92 15.47 1.80 -14.24
CA SER A 92 16.41 2.93 -14.24
C SER A 92 17.85 2.48 -14.48
N GLU A 93 18.26 1.35 -13.90
CA GLU A 93 19.57 0.74 -14.10
C GLU A 93 19.74 0.21 -15.53
N ALA A 94 18.71 -0.44 -16.08
CA ALA A 94 18.72 -0.93 -17.46
C ALA A 94 18.84 0.21 -18.49
N GLU A 95 18.13 1.32 -18.28
CA GLU A 95 18.25 2.53 -19.12
C GLU A 95 19.63 3.19 -18.99
N TRP A 96 20.20 3.25 -17.78
CA TRP A 96 21.58 3.76 -17.57
C TRP A 96 22.64 2.86 -18.23
N ALA A 97 22.45 1.54 -18.18
CA ALA A 97 23.34 0.59 -18.83
C ALA A 97 23.25 0.70 -20.37
N ASN A 98 22.03 0.81 -20.91
CA ASN A 98 21.81 1.02 -22.34
C ASN A 98 22.44 2.34 -22.79
N THR A 99 22.14 3.48 -22.16
CA THR A 99 22.72 4.78 -22.57
C THR A 99 24.25 4.79 -22.56
N ARG A 100 24.92 4.00 -21.70
CA ARG A 100 26.37 3.80 -21.74
C ARG A 100 26.84 2.91 -22.90
N SER A 101 26.09 1.86 -23.27
CA SER A 101 26.47 0.98 -24.38
C SER A 101 26.32 1.64 -25.76
N TRP A 102 25.41 2.61 -25.89
CA TRP A 102 25.20 3.36 -27.14
C TRP A 102 26.18 4.53 -27.35
N GLN A 103 27.13 4.77 -26.43
CA GLN A 103 28.18 5.79 -26.54
C GLN A 103 29.52 5.26 -27.11
N HIS A 104 29.55 4.01 -27.61
CA HIS A 104 30.72 3.41 -28.25
C HIS A 104 30.48 3.11 -29.72
#